data_AF-A0A930RBM1-F1
#
_entry.id   AF-A0A930RBM1-F1
#
_cell.length_a   1.000
_cell.length_b   1.000
_cell.length_c   1.000
_cell.angle_alpha   90.00
_cell.angle_beta   90.00
_cell.angle_gamma   90.00
#
_symmetry.space_group_name_H-M   'P 1'
#
loop_
_entity.id
_entity.type
_entity.pdbx_description
1 polymer ?
#
loop_
_entity_poly.entity_id
_entity_poly.type
_entity_poly.pdbx_seq_one_letter_code
_entity_poly.pdbx_strand_id
1 'polypeptide(L)'
;MNINHLLEKIAVDSLILQATFEKDKSIVIKPKSTNFGLGISIFQEPTNLDSSQKALEIAFSEDSSVLGEEFIAGTEYCFFVLDGKCEAVLLRLPANVRGDGRHTIRELVATKNANPLCSRDHRSPLERIKLGEIELLMLAQQGYKADDILPKGVQVFLRRNSNISTGGDSVDVTEIMHASYKELATETATAMGAWACGVDLIISDSTLPASKKESNCTCIELNFKPYIYMHTYCAEGPGQSITPNILAKLFPEIY
;
A
#
# COMPACT_ATOMS: atom_id res chain seq x y z
N MET A 1 -18.77 3.65 9.31
CA MET A 1 -18.41 2.22 9.29
C MET A 1 -17.16 2.05 10.10
N ASN A 2 -17.20 1.19 11.12
CA ASN A 2 -16.06 0.95 12.00
C ASN A 2 -16.19 -0.51 12.43
N ILE A 3 -15.73 -1.42 11.58
CA ILE A 3 -15.66 -2.82 11.93
C ILE A 3 -14.19 -3.24 11.79
N ASN A 4 -13.43 -2.96 12.86
CA ASN A 4 -12.16 -3.61 13.13
C ASN A 4 -12.47 -4.74 14.11
N HIS A 5 -12.62 -5.96 13.60
CA HIS A 5 -12.76 -7.12 14.47
C HIS A 5 -11.40 -7.74 14.70
N LEU A 6 -10.88 -7.61 15.93
CA LEU A 6 -9.72 -8.34 16.39
C LEU A 6 -10.14 -9.74 16.83
N LEU A 7 -9.60 -10.76 16.17
CA LEU A 7 -9.82 -12.16 16.46
C LEU A 7 -8.52 -12.78 17.01
N GLU A 8 -8.61 -13.46 18.14
CA GLU A 8 -7.48 -14.23 18.70
C GLU A 8 -7.67 -15.72 18.43
N LYS A 9 -6.60 -16.44 18.07
CA LYS A 9 -6.64 -17.84 17.62
C LYS A 9 -7.37 -18.80 18.57
N ILE A 10 -7.36 -18.51 19.87
CA ILE A 10 -8.02 -19.33 20.91
C ILE A 10 -9.55 -19.11 20.93
N ALA A 11 -10.02 -17.99 20.40
CA ALA A 11 -11.40 -17.53 20.50
C ALA A 11 -12.20 -17.64 19.19
N VAL A 12 -11.67 -18.24 18.12
CA VAL A 12 -12.38 -18.31 16.83
C VAL A 12 -13.09 -19.66 16.68
N ASP A 13 -14.43 -19.64 16.78
CA ASP A 13 -15.29 -20.74 16.33
C ASP A 13 -16.12 -20.33 15.09
N SER A 14 -16.87 -21.28 14.52
CA SER A 14 -17.67 -21.04 13.31
C SER A 14 -18.77 -19.99 13.48
N LEU A 15 -19.25 -19.76 14.71
CA LEU A 15 -20.27 -18.76 15.03
C LEU A 15 -19.66 -17.36 15.08
N ILE A 16 -18.46 -17.23 15.64
CA ILE A 16 -17.71 -15.98 15.65
C ILE A 16 -17.31 -15.59 14.23
N LEU A 17 -16.94 -16.54 13.37
CA LEU A 17 -16.73 -16.28 11.93
C LEU A 17 -17.98 -15.67 11.27
N GLN A 18 -19.14 -16.30 11.46
CA GLN A 18 -20.40 -15.86 10.84
C GLN A 18 -20.86 -14.49 11.35
N ALA A 19 -20.63 -14.21 12.64
CA ALA A 19 -20.98 -12.93 13.25
C ALA A 19 -20.02 -11.79 12.84
N THR A 20 -18.75 -12.13 12.58
CA THR A 20 -17.68 -11.18 12.26
C THR A 20 -17.69 -10.77 10.79
N PHE A 21 -17.92 -11.73 9.90
CA PHE A 21 -17.86 -11.53 8.45
C PHE A 21 -19.26 -11.66 7.87
N GLU A 22 -19.99 -10.54 7.84
CA GLU A 22 -21.29 -10.47 7.18
C GLU A 22 -21.17 -10.96 5.74
N LYS A 23 -22.08 -11.87 5.33
CA LYS A 23 -22.02 -12.56 4.04
C LYS A 23 -22.01 -11.64 2.82
N ASP A 24 -22.49 -10.40 2.95
CA ASP A 24 -22.71 -9.48 1.84
C ASP A 24 -21.70 -8.33 1.78
N LYS A 25 -20.61 -8.38 2.57
CA LYS A 25 -19.59 -7.32 2.60
C LYS A 25 -18.27 -7.76 1.97
N SER A 26 -17.65 -6.82 1.28
CA SER A 26 -16.25 -6.92 0.84
C SER A 26 -15.35 -6.73 2.04
N ILE A 27 -14.43 -7.68 2.27
CA ILE A 27 -13.64 -7.75 3.50
C ILE A 27 -12.16 -8.00 3.21
N VAL A 28 -11.33 -7.54 4.13
CA VAL A 28 -9.90 -7.85 4.19
C VAL A 28 -9.66 -8.65 5.47
N ILE A 29 -9.03 -9.81 5.35
CA ILE A 29 -8.58 -10.64 6.47
C ILE A 29 -7.06 -10.61 6.48
N LYS A 30 -6.47 -10.08 7.55
CA LYS A 30 -5.01 -9.91 7.66
C LYS A 30 -4.48 -10.25 9.06
N PRO A 31 -3.26 -10.79 9.20
CA PRO A 31 -2.62 -10.93 10.49
C PRO A 31 -2.44 -9.55 11.13
N LYS A 32 -2.51 -9.48 12.47
CA LYS A 32 -2.36 -8.21 13.21
C LYS A 32 -0.98 -7.58 12.98
N SER A 33 0.07 -8.41 12.94
CA SER A 33 1.45 -7.96 12.76
C SER A 33 2.11 -8.80 11.67
N THR A 34 2.01 -8.32 10.43
CA THR A 34 2.70 -8.91 9.29
C THR A 34 3.41 -7.85 8.48
N ASN A 35 4.47 -8.26 7.78
CA ASN A 35 5.16 -7.43 6.81
C ASN A 35 4.90 -7.95 5.40
N PHE A 36 5.04 -7.07 4.41
CA PHE A 36 5.08 -7.43 2.99
C PHE A 36 3.79 -8.06 2.42
N GLY A 37 2.69 -8.03 3.17
CA GLY A 37 1.40 -8.58 2.76
C GLY A 37 1.29 -10.09 2.91
N LEU A 38 2.17 -10.72 3.70
CA LEU A 38 2.08 -12.14 4.01
C LEU A 38 0.85 -12.42 4.88
N GLY A 39 0.11 -13.48 4.54
CA GLY A 39 -1.09 -13.86 5.26
C GLY A 39 -2.34 -13.01 4.96
N ILE A 40 -2.26 -12.02 4.06
CA ILE A 40 -3.37 -11.12 3.74
C ILE A 40 -4.26 -11.70 2.65
N SER A 41 -5.55 -11.80 2.92
CA SER A 41 -6.60 -12.19 1.96
C SER A 41 -7.56 -11.03 1.72
N ILE A 42 -7.75 -10.65 0.46
CA ILE A 42 -8.62 -9.53 0.06
C ILE A 42 -9.80 -10.06 -0.75
N PHE A 43 -11.02 -9.82 -0.27
CA PHE A 43 -12.27 -10.17 -0.92
C PHE A 43 -12.99 -8.89 -1.35
N GLN A 44 -12.86 -8.55 -2.65
CA GLN A 44 -13.50 -7.36 -3.23
C GLN A 44 -15.00 -7.56 -3.47
N GLU A 45 -15.44 -8.81 -3.53
CA GLU A 45 -16.84 -9.23 -3.62
C GLU A 45 -17.20 -10.07 -2.39
N PRO A 46 -18.50 -10.17 -2.05
CA PRO A 46 -19.01 -11.09 -1.04
C PRO A 46 -18.39 -12.49 -1.13
N THR A 47 -17.83 -12.97 -0.02
CA THR A 47 -17.15 -14.27 0.05
C THR A 47 -17.98 -15.29 0.84
N ASN A 48 -17.72 -16.57 0.61
CA ASN A 48 -18.38 -17.66 1.34
C ASN A 48 -17.57 -18.08 2.57
N LEU A 49 -18.22 -18.84 3.46
CA LEU A 49 -17.61 -19.26 4.73
C LEU A 49 -16.34 -20.09 4.56
N ASP A 50 -16.29 -20.99 3.57
CA ASP A 50 -15.12 -21.84 3.33
C ASP A 50 -13.91 -21.00 2.90
N SER A 51 -14.13 -20.01 2.04
CA SER A 51 -13.11 -19.06 1.62
C SER A 51 -12.62 -18.19 2.79
N SER A 52 -13.54 -17.69 3.62
CA SER A 52 -13.20 -16.93 4.83
C SER A 52 -12.42 -17.77 5.84
N GLN A 53 -12.79 -19.04 6.02
CA GLN A 53 -12.07 -19.96 6.90
C GLN A 53 -10.65 -20.19 6.43
N LYS A 54 -10.44 -20.46 5.14
CA LYS A 54 -9.09 -20.61 4.56
C LYS A 54 -8.26 -19.34 4.72
N ALA A 55 -8.86 -18.18 4.49
CA ALA A 55 -8.18 -16.90 4.70
C ALA A 55 -7.74 -16.69 6.15
N LEU A 56 -8.58 -17.09 7.12
CA LEU A 56 -8.20 -17.08 8.53
C LEU A 56 -7.09 -18.08 8.84
N GLU A 57 -7.13 -19.29 8.31
CA GLU A 57 -6.06 -20.29 8.49
C GLU A 57 -4.71 -19.76 7.98
N ILE A 58 -4.72 -19.11 6.82
CA ILE A 58 -3.55 -18.43 6.24
C ILE A 58 -3.11 -17.26 7.13
N ALA A 59 -4.03 -16.44 7.62
CA ALA A 59 -3.64 -15.32 8.49
C ALA A 59 -3.10 -15.80 9.85
N PHE A 60 -3.67 -16.87 10.42
CA PHE A 60 -3.25 -17.49 11.67
C PHE A 60 -1.99 -18.37 11.55
N SER A 61 -1.49 -18.63 10.35
CA SER A 61 -0.15 -19.19 10.14
C SER A 61 0.94 -18.14 10.33
N GLU A 62 0.60 -16.87 10.09
CA GLU A 62 1.54 -15.74 10.20
C GLU A 62 1.49 -15.04 11.57
N ASP A 63 0.34 -15.00 12.24
CA ASP A 63 0.17 -14.37 13.56
C ASP A 63 -0.80 -15.15 14.47
N SER A 64 -0.66 -14.98 15.78
CA SER A 64 -1.62 -15.47 16.78
C SER A 64 -2.96 -14.70 16.80
N SER A 65 -3.00 -13.55 16.16
CA SER A 65 -4.10 -12.59 16.14
C SER A 65 -4.35 -12.06 14.73
N VAL A 66 -5.61 -11.94 14.36
CA VAL A 66 -6.06 -11.60 13.00
C VAL A 66 -7.08 -10.47 13.05
N LEU A 67 -7.03 -9.60 12.05
CA LEU A 67 -7.94 -8.48 11.85
C LEU A 67 -8.85 -8.78 10.65
N GLY A 68 -10.15 -8.61 10.87
CA GLY A 68 -11.14 -8.45 9.83
C GLY A 68 -11.49 -6.98 9.67
N GLU A 69 -11.33 -6.46 8.46
CA GLU A 69 -11.59 -5.06 8.10
C GLU A 69 -12.50 -4.98 6.88
N GLU A 70 -13.21 -3.87 6.74
CA GLU A 70 -13.95 -3.57 5.51
C GLU A 70 -12.97 -3.29 4.36
N PHE A 71 -13.25 -3.84 3.18
CA PHE A 71 -12.50 -3.48 1.99
C PHE A 71 -12.88 -2.08 1.52
N ILE A 72 -11.92 -1.17 1.51
CA ILE A 72 -12.09 0.17 0.98
C ILE A 72 -11.52 0.24 -0.45
N ALA A 73 -12.37 0.57 -1.41
CA ALA A 73 -11.97 0.78 -2.78
C ALA A 73 -11.37 2.18 -2.97
N GLY A 74 -10.23 2.25 -3.66
CA GLY A 74 -9.58 3.50 -4.01
C GLY A 74 -8.09 3.31 -4.23
N THR A 75 -7.40 4.44 -4.35
CA THR A 75 -5.95 4.48 -4.49
C THR A 75 -5.31 4.81 -3.15
N GLU A 76 -4.28 4.06 -2.80
CA GLU A 76 -3.56 4.23 -1.55
C GLU A 76 -2.46 5.28 -1.67
N TYR A 77 -2.45 6.23 -0.74
CA TYR A 77 -1.45 7.29 -0.61
C TYR A 77 -0.89 7.31 0.81
N CYS A 78 0.43 7.42 0.92
CA CYS A 78 1.16 7.57 2.17
C CYS A 78 1.58 9.03 2.34
N PHE A 79 1.08 9.70 3.37
CA PHE A 79 1.42 11.07 3.71
C PHE A 79 2.45 11.06 4.84
N PHE A 80 3.58 11.73 4.67
CA PHE A 80 4.54 11.91 5.75
C PHE A 80 4.32 13.26 6.41
N VAL A 81 3.89 13.24 7.67
CA VAL A 81 3.67 14.42 8.51
C VAL A 81 4.80 14.55 9.51
N LEU A 82 5.35 15.76 9.62
CA LEU A 82 6.37 16.15 10.58
C LEU A 82 5.95 17.47 11.23
N ASP A 83 5.83 17.46 12.56
CA ASP A 83 5.61 18.64 13.38
C ASP A 83 4.42 19.49 12.90
N GLY A 84 3.27 18.83 12.70
CA GLY A 84 2.04 19.49 12.25
C GLY A 84 2.08 19.97 10.80
N LYS A 85 2.98 19.43 9.96
CA LYS A 85 3.03 19.73 8.53
C LYS A 85 3.21 18.46 7.70
N CYS A 86 2.40 18.29 6.66
CA CYS A 86 2.64 17.27 5.64
C CYS A 86 3.85 17.67 4.77
N GLU A 87 4.96 16.95 4.89
CA GLU A 87 6.21 17.22 4.15
C GLU A 87 6.30 16.43 2.84
N ALA A 88 5.60 15.30 2.73
CA ALA A 88 5.60 14.51 1.50
C ALA A 88 4.31 13.70 1.33
N VAL A 89 3.96 13.41 0.08
CA VAL A 89 2.88 12.48 -0.28
C VAL A 89 3.40 11.51 -1.32
N LEU A 90 3.22 10.23 -1.06
CA LEU A 90 3.66 9.15 -1.92
C LEU A 90 2.48 8.31 -2.39
N LEU A 91 2.38 8.11 -3.70
CA LEU A 91 1.54 7.09 -4.30
C LEU A 91 2.32 5.77 -4.40
N ARG A 92 1.73 4.68 -3.90
CA ARG A 92 2.28 3.34 -4.04
C ARG A 92 1.57 2.60 -5.18
N LEU A 93 2.30 2.26 -6.25
CA LEU A 93 1.77 1.44 -7.34
C LEU A 93 2.20 -0.01 -7.18
N PRO A 94 1.31 -0.99 -7.45
CA PRO A 94 1.72 -2.40 -7.54
C PRO A 94 2.84 -2.60 -8.55
N ALA A 95 3.64 -3.66 -8.37
CA ALA A 95 4.69 -4.01 -9.32
C ALA A 95 4.10 -4.05 -10.74
N ASN A 96 4.74 -3.36 -11.68
CA ASN A 96 4.16 -3.14 -13.00
C ASN A 96 5.24 -2.87 -14.05
N VAL A 97 4.85 -3.01 -15.33
CA VAL A 97 5.61 -2.51 -16.48
C VAL A 97 4.68 -1.85 -17.49
N ARG A 98 5.21 -0.90 -18.25
CA ARG A 98 4.51 -0.22 -19.35
C ARG A 98 5.14 -0.61 -20.68
N GLY A 99 4.31 -1.02 -21.62
CA GLY A 99 4.71 -1.47 -22.94
C GLY A 99 5.28 -0.33 -23.77
N ASP A 100 6.30 -0.64 -24.54
CA ASP A 100 6.88 0.24 -25.56
C ASP A 100 6.58 -0.24 -26.99
N GLY A 101 5.86 -1.37 -27.13
CA GLY A 101 5.52 -2.01 -28.39
C GLY A 101 6.69 -2.75 -29.05
N ARG A 102 7.80 -2.96 -28.34
CA ARG A 102 9.03 -3.58 -28.89
C ARG A 102 9.55 -4.72 -28.02
N HIS A 103 9.58 -4.53 -26.71
CA HIS A 103 10.13 -5.50 -25.77
C HIS A 103 9.04 -6.38 -25.18
N THR A 104 9.42 -7.62 -24.87
CA THR A 104 8.59 -8.53 -24.08
C THR A 104 8.40 -8.01 -22.67
N ILE A 105 7.34 -8.44 -21.98
CA ILE A 105 7.13 -8.11 -20.56
C ILE A 105 8.34 -8.51 -19.71
N ARG A 106 8.97 -9.65 -20.00
CA ARG A 106 10.20 -10.12 -19.34
C ARG A 106 11.37 -9.15 -19.52
N GLU A 107 11.58 -8.64 -20.72
CA GLU A 107 12.63 -7.65 -21.02
C GLU A 107 12.34 -6.29 -20.39
N LEU A 108 11.08 -5.86 -20.36
CA LEU A 108 10.65 -4.64 -19.68
C LEU A 108 10.92 -4.75 -18.17
N VAL A 109 10.62 -5.89 -17.56
CA VAL A 109 10.97 -6.18 -16.15
C VAL A 109 12.48 -6.14 -15.93
N ALA A 110 13.26 -6.77 -16.81
CA ALA A 110 14.72 -6.75 -16.70
C ALA A 110 15.29 -5.32 -16.80
N THR A 111 14.74 -4.50 -17.69
CA THR A 111 15.11 -3.09 -17.86
C THR A 111 14.77 -2.28 -16.60
N LYS A 112 13.56 -2.45 -16.06
CA LYS A 112 13.15 -1.77 -14.82
C LYS A 112 14.02 -2.18 -13.62
N ASN A 113 14.40 -3.45 -13.53
CA ASN A 113 15.29 -3.97 -12.50
C ASN A 113 16.75 -3.49 -12.61
N ALA A 114 17.14 -2.89 -13.74
CA ALA A 114 18.45 -2.29 -13.93
C ALA A 114 18.59 -0.90 -13.28
N ASN A 115 17.50 -0.34 -12.74
CA ASN A 115 17.53 0.90 -11.96
C ASN A 115 18.49 0.74 -10.76
N PRO A 116 19.45 1.67 -10.55
CA PRO A 116 20.41 1.59 -9.43
C PRO A 116 19.75 1.68 -8.05
N LEU A 117 18.53 2.22 -7.96
CA LEU A 117 17.73 2.24 -6.74
C LEU A 117 17.12 0.86 -6.39
N CYS A 118 17.19 -0.11 -7.31
CA CYS A 118 16.66 -1.46 -7.14
C CYS A 118 17.76 -2.44 -6.71
N SER A 119 17.65 -2.99 -5.51
CA SER A 119 18.51 -4.08 -5.02
C SER A 119 17.72 -5.36 -4.77
N ARG A 120 18.43 -6.36 -4.28
CA ARG A 120 17.84 -7.56 -3.67
C ARG A 120 17.97 -7.40 -2.16
N ASP A 121 16.99 -7.93 -1.43
CA ASP A 121 17.04 -8.12 0.03
C ASP A 121 16.74 -6.85 0.85
N HIS A 122 15.88 -5.95 0.34
CA HIS A 122 15.28 -4.84 1.10
C HIS A 122 16.29 -3.83 1.68
N ARG A 123 17.44 -3.65 1.03
CA ARG A 123 18.49 -2.69 1.45
C ARG A 123 18.59 -1.44 0.58
N SER A 124 17.66 -1.28 -0.36
CA SER A 124 17.60 -0.14 -1.26
C SER A 124 16.19 0.46 -1.28
N PRO A 125 16.03 1.68 -1.82
CA PRO A 125 14.72 2.32 -1.88
C PRO A 125 13.65 1.53 -2.63
N LEU A 126 14.04 0.78 -3.67
CA LEU A 126 13.15 -0.06 -4.49
C LEU A 126 13.60 -1.52 -4.45
N GLU A 127 12.68 -2.46 -4.63
CA GLU A 127 12.99 -3.89 -4.75
C GLU A 127 12.89 -4.35 -6.20
N ARG A 128 13.70 -5.33 -6.60
CA ARG A 128 13.57 -5.94 -7.92
C ARG A 128 12.30 -6.78 -8.05
N ILE A 129 11.64 -6.62 -9.18
CA ILE A 129 10.51 -7.44 -9.62
C ILE A 129 11.02 -8.85 -9.99
N LYS A 130 10.42 -9.89 -9.42
CA LYS A 130 10.66 -11.29 -9.81
C LYS A 130 9.44 -11.78 -10.60
N LEU A 131 9.65 -12.41 -11.75
CA LEU A 131 8.56 -13.08 -12.47
C LEU A 131 8.36 -14.49 -11.92
N GLY A 132 7.83 -14.58 -10.70
CA GLY A 132 7.47 -15.84 -10.05
C GLY A 132 6.08 -16.32 -10.43
N GLU A 133 5.62 -17.38 -9.78
CA GLU A 133 4.30 -17.99 -10.05
C GLU A 133 3.14 -16.99 -9.87
N ILE A 134 3.21 -16.16 -8.83
CA ILE A 134 2.18 -15.15 -8.55
C ILE A 134 2.15 -14.08 -9.65
N GLU A 135 3.32 -13.57 -10.07
CA GLU A 135 3.40 -12.57 -11.13
C GLU A 135 2.95 -13.11 -12.48
N LEU A 136 3.30 -14.36 -12.80
CA LEU A 136 2.85 -15.02 -14.03
C LEU A 136 1.35 -15.28 -14.02
N LEU A 137 0.78 -15.66 -12.87
CA LEU A 137 -0.67 -15.79 -12.70
C LEU A 137 -1.38 -14.44 -12.90
N MET A 138 -0.85 -13.36 -12.33
CA MET A 138 -1.38 -12.00 -12.49
C MET A 138 -1.36 -11.54 -13.95
N LEU A 139 -0.28 -11.83 -14.68
CA LEU A 139 -0.22 -11.56 -16.12
C LEU A 139 -1.27 -12.34 -16.89
N ALA A 140 -1.40 -13.65 -16.60
CA ALA A 140 -2.36 -14.51 -17.28
C ALA A 140 -3.82 -14.05 -17.06
N GLN A 141 -4.15 -13.57 -15.87
CA GLN A 141 -5.46 -12.98 -15.56
C GLN A 141 -5.76 -11.71 -16.37
N GLN A 142 -4.73 -10.96 -16.77
CA GLN A 142 -4.84 -9.80 -17.66
C GLN A 142 -4.75 -10.19 -19.15
N GLY A 143 -4.65 -11.49 -19.47
CA GLY A 143 -4.57 -11.98 -20.85
C GLY A 143 -3.17 -11.94 -21.46
N TYR A 144 -2.12 -11.78 -20.65
CA TYR A 144 -0.74 -11.70 -21.11
C TYR A 144 0.14 -12.85 -20.59
N LYS A 145 1.23 -13.12 -21.29
CA LYS A 145 2.34 -13.98 -20.89
C LYS A 145 3.62 -13.16 -20.78
N ALA A 146 4.59 -13.65 -20.01
CA ALA A 146 5.85 -12.95 -19.82
C ALA A 146 6.62 -12.66 -21.13
N ASP A 147 6.42 -13.49 -22.15
CA ASP A 147 7.12 -13.39 -23.43
C ASP A 147 6.27 -12.65 -24.51
N ASP A 148 5.12 -12.09 -24.14
CA ASP A 148 4.33 -11.23 -25.03
C ASP A 148 4.95 -9.83 -25.13
N ILE A 149 4.91 -9.24 -26.33
CA ILE A 149 5.26 -7.82 -26.55
C ILE A 149 4.07 -6.96 -26.13
N LEU A 150 4.26 -6.15 -25.09
CA LEU A 150 3.20 -5.31 -24.56
C LEU A 150 3.00 -4.07 -25.46
N PRO A 151 1.78 -3.78 -25.96
CA PRO A 151 1.55 -2.64 -26.83
C PRO A 151 1.97 -1.33 -26.18
N LYS A 152 2.43 -0.39 -27.02
CA LYS A 152 2.96 0.90 -26.54
C LYS A 152 1.93 1.64 -25.69
N GLY A 153 2.32 2.02 -24.47
CA GLY A 153 1.51 2.78 -23.53
C GLY A 153 0.58 1.93 -22.66
N VAL A 154 0.39 0.64 -22.97
CA VAL A 154 -0.38 -0.27 -22.12
C VAL A 154 0.43 -0.61 -20.88
N GLN A 155 -0.20 -0.54 -19.70
CA GLN A 155 0.41 -0.92 -18.44
C GLN A 155 -0.20 -2.22 -17.94
N VAL A 156 0.64 -3.12 -17.43
CA VAL A 156 0.21 -4.37 -16.78
C VAL A 156 0.77 -4.43 -15.37
N PHE A 157 -0.02 -4.99 -14.47
CA PHE A 157 0.37 -5.18 -13.07
C PHE A 157 0.78 -6.62 -12.81
N LEU A 158 1.89 -6.80 -12.12
CA LEU A 158 2.48 -8.09 -11.76
C LEU A 158 2.06 -8.51 -10.34
N ARG A 159 1.55 -7.57 -9.54
CA ARG A 159 1.04 -7.80 -8.18
C ARG A 159 -0.30 -7.10 -8.00
N ARG A 160 -1.10 -7.59 -7.04
CA ARG A 160 -2.33 -6.91 -6.58
C ARG A 160 -2.05 -5.88 -5.49
N ASN A 161 -1.06 -6.12 -4.65
CA ASN A 161 -0.66 -5.21 -3.58
C ASN A 161 0.29 -4.13 -4.11
N SER A 162 0.22 -2.96 -3.52
CA SER A 162 1.01 -1.76 -3.81
C SER A 162 2.39 -1.77 -3.12
N ASN A 163 2.84 -2.93 -2.62
CA ASN A 163 4.03 -3.01 -1.77
C ASN A 163 5.32 -2.80 -2.58
N ILE A 164 6.12 -1.79 -2.19
CA ILE A 164 7.46 -1.54 -2.73
C ILE A 164 8.38 -2.76 -2.55
N SER A 165 8.23 -3.48 -1.43
CA SER A 165 8.97 -4.71 -1.13
C SER A 165 8.74 -5.86 -2.11
N THR A 166 7.70 -5.76 -2.95
CA THR A 166 7.40 -6.74 -4.02
C THR A 166 7.70 -6.19 -5.41
N GLY A 167 8.43 -5.07 -5.49
CA GLY A 167 8.79 -4.39 -6.73
C GLY A 167 7.76 -3.37 -7.21
N GLY A 168 6.90 -2.88 -6.30
CA GLY A 168 6.03 -1.73 -6.55
C GLY A 168 6.81 -0.43 -6.67
N ASP A 169 6.19 0.57 -7.30
CA ASP A 169 6.80 1.89 -7.49
C ASP A 169 6.36 2.86 -6.38
N SER A 170 7.33 3.62 -5.88
CA SER A 170 7.09 4.83 -5.10
C SER A 170 7.04 6.04 -6.05
N VAL A 171 5.91 6.73 -6.10
CA VAL A 171 5.72 7.93 -6.93
C VAL A 171 5.51 9.13 -6.02
N ASP A 172 6.39 10.12 -6.09
CA ASP A 172 6.20 11.39 -5.38
C ASP A 172 5.07 12.19 -6.03
N VAL A 173 4.01 12.42 -5.27
CA VAL A 173 2.83 13.19 -5.68
C VAL A 173 2.61 14.39 -4.76
N THR A 174 3.64 14.82 -4.03
CA THR A 174 3.55 15.89 -3.02
C THR A 174 2.95 17.16 -3.62
N GLU A 175 3.49 17.68 -4.72
CA GLU A 175 3.02 18.95 -5.30
C GLU A 175 1.65 18.86 -5.97
N ILE A 176 1.27 17.69 -6.48
CA ILE A 176 0.01 17.50 -7.21
C ILE A 176 -1.15 17.05 -6.31
N MET A 177 -0.87 16.63 -5.07
CA MET A 177 -1.89 16.20 -4.13
C MET A 177 -2.70 17.40 -3.64
N HIS A 178 -4.03 17.25 -3.66
CA HIS A 178 -4.95 18.30 -3.21
C HIS A 178 -4.68 18.67 -1.74
N ALA A 179 -4.62 19.97 -1.45
CA ALA A 179 -4.22 20.50 -0.14
C ALA A 179 -5.07 19.97 1.02
N SER A 180 -6.37 19.77 0.80
CA SER A 180 -7.27 19.27 1.84
C SER A 180 -6.94 17.85 2.34
N TYR A 181 -6.28 17.00 1.54
CA TYR A 181 -5.79 15.71 2.05
C TYR A 181 -4.52 15.86 2.89
N LYS A 182 -3.64 16.81 2.54
CA LYS A 182 -2.46 17.14 3.35
C LYS A 182 -2.87 17.70 4.71
N GLU A 183 -3.90 18.56 4.72
CA GLU A 183 -4.52 19.08 5.94
C GLU A 183 -5.16 17.95 6.76
N LEU A 184 -5.94 17.07 6.11
CA LEU A 184 -6.54 15.91 6.79
C LEU A 184 -5.49 14.99 7.41
N ALA A 185 -4.41 14.68 6.70
CA ALA A 185 -3.31 13.87 7.24
C ALA A 185 -2.65 14.57 8.45
N THR A 186 -2.47 15.89 8.36
CA THR A 186 -1.92 16.71 9.44
C THR A 186 -2.83 16.72 10.67
N GLU A 187 -4.13 16.93 10.50
CA GLU A 187 -5.14 16.85 11.57
C GLU A 187 -5.12 15.47 12.23
N THR A 188 -5.03 14.41 11.43
CA THR A 188 -5.02 13.03 11.90
C THR A 188 -3.78 12.72 12.74
N ALA A 189 -2.59 13.10 12.27
CA ALA A 189 -1.35 12.93 13.03
C ALA A 189 -1.34 13.77 14.32
N THR A 190 -1.84 15.00 14.27
CA THR A 190 -1.94 15.90 15.42
C THR A 190 -2.89 15.36 16.48
N ALA A 191 -4.04 14.79 16.07
CA ALA A 191 -4.99 14.17 16.99
C ALA A 191 -4.39 12.99 17.76
N MET A 192 -3.40 12.30 17.17
CA MET A 192 -2.64 11.23 17.83
C MET A 192 -1.44 11.74 18.66
N GLY A 193 -1.17 13.06 18.66
CA GLY A 193 0.02 13.63 19.29
C GLY A 193 1.33 13.19 18.63
N ALA A 194 1.29 12.78 17.36
CA ALA A 194 2.44 12.25 16.66
C ALA A 194 3.30 13.37 16.08
N TRP A 195 4.56 13.46 16.52
CA TRP A 195 5.50 14.46 15.99
C TRP A 195 6.01 14.11 14.58
N ALA A 196 6.23 12.83 14.30
CA ALA A 196 6.51 12.32 12.95
C ALA A 196 5.65 11.08 12.70
N CYS A 197 4.89 11.05 11.61
CA CYS A 197 3.91 10.02 11.33
C CYS A 197 3.73 9.79 9.82
N GLY A 198 3.62 8.53 9.42
CA GLY A 198 3.06 8.14 8.13
C GLY A 198 1.56 7.97 8.27
N VAL A 199 0.78 8.69 7.48
CA VAL A 199 -0.69 8.59 7.43
C VAL A 199 -1.07 7.97 6.10
N ASP A 200 -1.61 6.76 6.14
CA ASP A 200 -2.02 6.04 4.93
C ASP A 200 -3.52 6.26 4.71
N LEU A 201 -3.85 6.89 3.58
CA LEU A 201 -5.22 7.15 3.14
C LEU A 201 -5.51 6.35 1.87
N ILE A 202 -6.68 5.71 1.83
CA ILE A 202 -7.28 5.28 0.56
C ILE A 202 -8.20 6.41 0.08
N ILE A 203 -7.97 6.90 -1.12
CA ILE A 203 -8.72 7.99 -1.76
C ILE A 203 -9.37 7.45 -3.04
N SER A 204 -10.70 7.54 -3.14
CA SER A 204 -11.44 7.02 -4.29
C SER A 204 -11.29 7.91 -5.53
N ASP A 205 -11.26 9.23 -5.34
CA ASP A 205 -10.99 10.20 -6.42
C ASP A 205 -10.14 11.36 -5.88
N SER A 206 -8.86 11.37 -6.22
CA SER A 206 -7.91 12.39 -5.78
C SER A 206 -8.09 13.75 -6.47
N THR A 207 -8.92 13.84 -7.51
CA THR A 207 -9.23 15.10 -8.20
C THR A 207 -10.25 15.96 -7.43
N LEU A 208 -10.98 15.32 -6.52
CA LEU A 208 -11.93 15.98 -5.62
C LEU A 208 -11.27 16.32 -4.28
N PRO A 209 -11.67 17.42 -3.62
CA PRO A 209 -11.19 17.73 -2.27
C PRO A 209 -11.72 16.72 -1.24
N ALA A 210 -10.92 16.45 -0.21
CA ALA A 210 -11.41 15.80 1.01
C ALA A 210 -12.64 16.52 1.59
N SER A 211 -13.68 15.77 1.97
CA SER A 211 -14.91 16.30 2.56
C SER A 211 -15.36 15.47 3.75
N LYS A 212 -15.70 16.13 4.87
CA LYS A 212 -16.29 15.48 6.05
C LYS A 212 -17.76 15.10 5.85
N LYS A 213 -18.44 15.66 4.84
CA LYS A 213 -19.86 15.39 4.54
C LYS A 213 -20.03 14.26 3.52
N GLU A 214 -19.15 14.22 2.54
CA GLU A 214 -19.13 13.25 1.45
C GLU A 214 -17.75 12.60 1.46
N SER A 215 -17.59 11.56 2.28
CA SER A 215 -16.28 10.94 2.48
C SER A 215 -15.82 10.23 1.21
N ASN A 216 -14.79 10.78 0.57
CA ASN A 216 -14.11 10.20 -0.60
C ASN A 216 -12.74 9.60 -0.25
N CYS A 217 -12.42 9.57 1.03
CA CYS A 217 -11.21 8.97 1.56
C CYS A 217 -11.47 8.26 2.88
N THR A 218 -10.59 7.32 3.22
CA THR A 218 -10.57 6.61 4.50
C THR A 218 -9.13 6.48 4.98
N CYS A 219 -8.86 6.81 6.25
CA CYS A 219 -7.58 6.54 6.89
C CYS A 219 -7.51 5.05 7.24
N ILE A 220 -6.52 4.35 6.71
CA ILE A 220 -6.35 2.89 6.90
C ILE A 220 -5.28 2.54 7.93
N GLU A 221 -4.25 3.37 8.06
CA GLU A 221 -3.14 3.10 8.98
C GLU A 221 -2.46 4.42 9.41
N LEU A 222 -1.95 4.44 10.65
CA LEU A 222 -1.08 5.47 11.17
C LEU A 222 0.22 4.82 11.65
N ASN A 223 1.31 5.12 10.98
CA ASN A 223 2.61 4.53 11.25
C ASN A 223 3.53 5.53 11.96
N PHE A 224 3.85 5.24 13.22
CA PHE A 224 4.74 6.07 14.06
C PHE A 224 6.23 5.81 13.82
N LYS A 225 6.58 4.86 12.95
CA LYS A 225 7.93 4.58 12.46
C LYS A 225 7.92 4.49 10.92
N PRO A 226 7.52 5.58 10.23
CA PRO A 226 7.37 5.56 8.79
C PRO A 226 8.72 5.36 8.11
N TYR A 227 8.72 4.65 6.97
CA TYR A 227 9.90 4.40 6.16
C TYR A 227 10.31 5.66 5.37
N ILE A 228 10.93 6.63 6.02
CA ILE A 228 11.19 7.97 5.43
C ILE A 228 11.95 7.97 4.10
N TYR A 229 12.83 6.99 3.85
CA TYR A 229 13.63 6.96 2.62
C TYR A 229 12.76 6.74 1.37
N MET A 230 11.58 6.14 1.49
CA MET A 230 10.68 5.91 0.36
C MET A 230 10.09 7.21 -0.20
N HIS A 231 10.05 8.27 0.62
CA HIS A 231 9.67 9.62 0.21
C HIS A 231 10.83 10.40 -0.41
N THR A 232 12.07 10.05 -0.07
CA THR A 232 13.27 10.73 -0.59
C THR A 232 13.74 10.15 -1.92
N TYR A 233 13.67 8.82 -2.07
CA TYR A 233 14.15 8.12 -3.25
C TYR A 233 13.00 7.37 -3.92
N CYS A 234 12.32 8.10 -4.81
CA CYS A 234 11.15 7.60 -5.52
C CYS A 234 11.54 6.92 -6.84
N ALA A 235 10.73 5.96 -7.29
CA ALA A 235 10.82 5.44 -8.65
C ALA A 235 10.47 6.51 -9.69
N GLU A 236 9.48 7.35 -9.37
CA GLU A 236 9.06 8.48 -10.20
C GLU A 236 8.78 9.73 -9.34
N GLY A 237 8.93 10.91 -9.94
CA GLY A 237 8.78 12.20 -9.25
C GLY A 237 10.07 12.68 -8.56
N PRO A 238 10.07 13.90 -7.99
CA PRO A 238 11.29 14.53 -7.49
C PRO A 238 11.79 13.97 -6.16
N GLY A 239 10.91 13.38 -5.35
CA GLY A 239 11.21 13.00 -3.98
C GLY A 239 11.33 14.22 -3.06
N GLN A 240 11.27 13.98 -1.74
CA GLN A 240 11.30 15.01 -0.72
C GLN A 240 12.43 14.78 0.29
N SER A 241 13.09 15.86 0.69
CA SER A 241 14.19 15.83 1.66
C SER A 241 13.65 15.73 3.08
N ILE A 242 13.49 14.52 3.60
CA ILE A 242 12.86 14.29 4.90
C ILE A 242 13.86 14.38 6.06
N THR A 243 14.98 13.66 5.96
CA THR A 243 15.95 13.57 7.07
C THR A 243 16.51 14.93 7.50
N PRO A 244 16.92 15.83 6.59
CA PRO A 244 17.36 17.17 6.99
C PRO A 244 16.28 17.99 7.70
N ASN A 245 15.01 17.88 7.28
CA ASN A 245 13.91 18.58 7.93
C ASN A 245 13.69 18.09 9.36
N ILE A 246 13.85 16.78 9.60
CA ILE A 246 13.82 16.21 10.96
C ILE A 246 14.98 16.76 11.79
N LEU A 247 16.21 16.73 11.27
CA LEU A 247 17.40 17.20 11.99
C LEU A 247 17.32 18.69 12.31
N ALA A 248 16.85 19.52 11.38
CA ALA A 248 16.67 20.96 11.59
C ALA A 248 15.67 21.27 12.71
N LYS A 249 14.62 20.45 12.88
CA LYS A 249 13.67 20.61 13.99
C LYS A 249 14.19 20.07 15.32
N LEU A 250 15.04 19.05 15.30
CA LEU A 250 15.66 18.50 16.52
C LEU A 250 16.77 19.40 17.07
N PHE A 251 17.55 20.01 16.18
CA PHE A 251 18.71 20.84 16.52
C PHE A 251 18.63 22.21 15.82
N PRO A 252 17.65 23.06 16.18
CA PRO A 252 17.43 24.36 15.56
C PRO A 252 18.61 25.34 15.75
N GLU A 253 19.53 25.05 16.67
CA GLU A 253 20.75 25.83 16.89
C GLU A 253 21.87 25.53 15.88
N ILE A 254 21.79 24.40 15.15
CA ILE A 254 22.78 23.97 14.17
C ILE A 254 22.39 24.41 12.74
N TYR A 255 21.08 24.54 12.48
CA TYR A 255 20.49 24.76 11.15
C TYR A 255 19.94 26.16 10.94
#